data_AF-A0A2N1N9N0-F1
#
_entry.id   AF-A0A2N1N9N0-F1
#
_cell.length_a   1.000
_cell.length_b   1.000
_cell.length_c   1.000
_cell.angle_alpha   90.00
_cell.angle_beta   90.00
_cell.angle_gamma   90.00
#
_symmetry.space_group_name_H-M   'P 1'
#
loop_
_entity.id
_entity.type
_entity.pdbx_description
1 polymer ?
#
loop_
_entity_poly.entity_id
_entity_poly.type
_entity_poly.pdbx_seq_one_letter_code
_entity_poly.pdbx_strand_id
1 'polypeptide(L)' 'MDYLVFSSNELKCFFQECINSNSKLKYLEIIGKCDDVNQEYFKVAREFGMELIKE' A
#
# COMPACT_ATOMS: atom_id res chain seq x y z
N MET A 1 5.45 1.07 20.34
CA MET A 1 4.45 0.02 20.08
C MET A 1 4.12 0.14 18.60
N ASP A 2 4.94 -0.56 17.82
CA ASP A 2 4.78 -1.00 16.42
C ASP A 2 3.95 -0.12 15.46
N TYR A 3 4.48 1.06 15.13
CA TYR A 3 4.02 1.88 13.99
C TYR A 3 4.56 1.34 12.66
N LEU A 4 4.44 0.04 12.41
CA LEU A 4 4.93 -0.58 11.18
C LEU A 4 3.85 -0.53 10.09
N VAL A 5 3.42 0.68 9.75
CA VAL A 5 2.88 0.93 8.42
C VAL A 5 4.10 1.12 7.52
N PHE A 6 4.19 0.34 6.44
CA PHE A 6 5.22 0.51 5.40
C PHE A 6 5.34 1.99 5.05
N SER A 7 6.54 2.54 4.84
CA SER A 7 6.68 3.84 4.16
C SER A 7 6.08 3.79 2.75
N SER A 8 5.79 4.94 2.14
CA SER A 8 5.34 5.02 0.74
C SER A 8 6.31 4.33 -0.23
N ASN A 9 7.61 4.38 0.06
CA ASN A 9 8.66 3.70 -0.70
C ASN A 9 8.59 2.18 -0.55
N GLU A 10 8.40 1.67 0.67
CA GLU A 10 8.24 0.23 0.90
C GLU A 10 6.94 -0.30 0.26
N LEU A 11 5.86 0.48 0.31
CA LEU A 11 4.61 0.16 -0.38
C LEU A 11 4.82 0.07 -1.89
N LYS A 12 5.60 0.99 -2.47
CA LYS A 12 5.96 0.98 -3.89
C LYS A 12 6.73 -0.29 -4.27
N CYS A 13 7.75 -0.65 -3.48
CA CYS A 13 8.51 -1.88 -3.69
C CYS A 13 7.61 -3.12 -3.61
N PHE A 14 6.70 -3.17 -2.64
CA PHE A 14 5.75 -4.26 -2.50
C PHE A 14 4.85 -4.42 -3.74
N PHE A 15 4.27 -3.33 -4.25
CA PHE A 15 3.43 -3.39 -5.45
C PHE A 15 4.22 -3.75 -6.70
N GLN A 16 5.47 -3.28 -6.82
CA GLN A 16 6.35 -3.67 -7.92
C GLN A 16 6.61 -5.17 -7.93
N GLU A 17 6.90 -5.78 -6.78
CA GLU A 17 7.08 -7.23 -6.67
C GLU A 17 5.79 -8.01 -6.93
N CYS A 18 4.62 -7.47 -6.57
CA CYS A 18 3.33 -8.05 -6.94
C CYS A 18 3.16 -8.08 -8.46
N ILE A 19 3.48 -7.01 -9.18
CA ILE A 19 3.41 -6.98 -10.64
C ILE A 19 4.42 -7.96 -11.26
N ASN A 20 5.67 -7.95 -10.77
CA ASN A 20 6.73 -8.83 -11.27
C ASN A 20 6.40 -10.31 -11.10
N SER A 21 5.67 -10.67 -10.04
CA SER A 21 5.21 -12.03 -9.78
C SER A 21 3.91 -12.40 -10.49
N ASN A 22 3.37 -11.53 -11.35
CA ASN A 22 2.07 -11.69 -12.01
C ASN A 22 0.93 -11.92 -10.99
N SER A 23 1.03 -11.27 -9.83
CA SER A 23 0.02 -11.32 -8.77
C SER A 23 -1.31 -10.78 -9.28
N LYS A 24 -2.40 -11.33 -8.74
CA LYS A 24 -3.77 -10.85 -8.99
C LYS A 24 -4.25 -9.87 -7.93
N LEU A 25 -3.32 -9.30 -7.15
CA LEU A 25 -3.64 -8.32 -6.11
C LEU A 25 -4.31 -7.09 -6.75
N LYS A 26 -5.47 -6.72 -6.22
CA LYS A 26 -6.25 -5.55 -6.68
C LYS A 26 -6.46 -4.51 -5.59
N TYR A 27 -6.48 -4.94 -4.33
CA TYR A 27 -6.67 -4.06 -3.19
C TYR A 27 -5.74 -4.46 -2.05
N LEU A 28 -5.35 -3.48 -1.25
CA LEU A 28 -4.65 -3.66 0.01
C LEU A 28 -5.45 -2.92 1.09
N GLU A 29 -5.72 -3.58 2.20
CA GLU A 29 -6.43 -3.02 3.34
C GLU A 29 -5.45 -2.80 4.49
N ILE A 30 -5.44 -1.61 5.06
CA ILE A 30 -4.68 -1.28 6.28
C ILE A 30 -5.67 -1.14 7.43
N ILE A 31 -5.54 -2.02 8.43
CA ILE A 31 -6.40 -2.05 9.61
C ILE A 31 -5.65 -1.46 10.80
N GLY A 32 -6.30 -0.56 11.54
CA GLY A 32 -5.80 -0.02 12.80
C GLY A 32 -5.53 1.48 12.77
N LYS A 33 -4.67 1.98 13.67
CA LYS A 33 -4.36 3.42 13.74
C LYS A 33 -3.55 3.87 12.53
N CYS A 34 -4.25 4.33 11.51
CA CYS A 34 -3.71 4.75 10.22
C CYS A 34 -3.50 6.27 10.13
N ASP A 35 -3.20 6.93 11.24
CA ASP A 35 -3.04 8.40 11.28
C ASP A 35 -1.89 8.87 10.36
N ASP A 36 -0.88 8.02 10.17
CA ASP A 36 0.28 8.27 9.31
C ASP A 36 0.08 7.85 7.83
N VAL A 37 -1.06 7.20 7.50
CA VAL A 37 -1.40 6.87 6.10
C VAL A 37 -1.86 8.13 5.39
N ASN A 38 -0.89 8.81 4.78
CA ASN A 38 -1.10 10.06 4.08
C ASN A 38 -1.51 9.84 2.60
N GLN A 39 -1.76 10.93 1.87
CA GLN A 39 -2.19 10.86 0.47
C GLN A 39 -1.19 10.19 -0.48
N GLU A 40 0.09 10.14 -0.13
CA GLU A 40 1.14 9.53 -0.94
C GLU A 40 0.90 8.02 -1.11
N TYR A 41 0.41 7.34 -0.08
CA TYR A 41 0.07 5.91 -0.13
C TYR A 41 -1.00 5.62 -1.17
N PHE A 42 -2.08 6.41 -1.17
CA PHE A 42 -3.16 6.30 -2.14
C PHE A 42 -2.72 6.69 -3.55
N LYS A 43 -1.70 7.54 -3.69
CA LYS A 43 -1.11 7.86 -4.99
C LYS A 43 -0.29 6.68 -5.50
N VAL A 44 0.57 6.10 -4.67
CA VAL A 44 1.35 4.90 -4.98
C VAL A 44 0.41 3.76 -5.38
N ALA A 45 -0.64 3.46 -4.63
CA ALA A 45 -1.59 2.41 -5.01
C ALA A 45 -2.19 2.64 -6.42
N ARG A 46 -2.61 3.87 -6.72
CA ARG A 46 -3.16 4.24 -8.04
C ARG A 46 -2.13 4.11 -9.17
N GLU A 47 -0.86 4.42 -8.94
CA GLU A 47 0.21 4.24 -9.93
C GLU A 47 0.36 2.77 -10.36
N PHE A 48 0.04 1.83 -9.49
CA PHE A 48 0.12 0.39 -9.73
C PHE A 48 -1.24 -0.24 -10.10
N GLY A 49 -2.29 0.57 -10.28
CA GLY A 49 -3.63 0.09 -10.58
C GLY A 49 -4.29 -0.66 -9.42
N MET A 50 -3.86 -0.39 -8.19
CA MET A 50 -4.37 -1.00 -6.96
C MET A 50 -5.19 0.00 -6.15
N GLU A 51 -6.10 -0.53 -5.35
CA GLU A 51 -6.88 0.24 -4.39
C GLU A 51 -6.30 0.08 -2.98
N LEU A 52 -6.17 1.19 -2.26
CA LEU A 52 -5.80 1.16 -0.85
C LEU A 52 -7.02 1.53 -0.02
N ILE A 53 -7.38 0.66 0.93
CA ILE A 53 -8.51 0.83 1.85
C ILE A 53 -7.92 1.00 3.26
N LYS A 54 -8.54 1.87 4.07
CA LYS A 54 -8.20 2.03 5.49
C LYS A 54 -9.44 1.80 6.34
N GLU A 55 -9.31 1.00 7.41
CA GLU A 55 -10.38 0.72 8.39
C GLU A 55 -9.90 0.91 9.85
#